data_AF-A0A4S4BA39-F1
#
_entry.id   AF-A0A4S4BA39-F1
#
_cell.length_a   1.000
_cell.length_b   1.000
_cell.length_c   1.000
_cell.angle_alpha   90.00
_cell.angle_beta   90.00
_cell.angle_gamma   90.00
#
_symmetry.space_group_name_H-M   'P 1'
#
loop_
_entity.id
_entity.type
_entity.pdbx_description
1 polymer ?
#
loop_
_entity_poly.entity_id
_entity_poly.type
_entity_poly.pdbx_seq_one_letter_code
_entity_poly.pdbx_strand_id
1 'polypeptide(L)'
;MRSLVLIGHGSHLNGESAGAVYRYAELIRERGLFDEVVEGYWKEEPSLRQVLKTTASTDVTVIPMFISEGYFTETVIPREMGLGHQGPVPPEGVARVLGGKTVRYTLPYGVHSSMADVILERAREALPDLGEEGTPPTALVVLGHGTTRNENSNRVVYENAERLRHSGLFSEVEALFLDEDPKVGLWPERVHAPRVVVVPFFASEGWHTLETIPEDMGLTGAVTEFPENPHGPQTVHYARPVGTHARIAEVILQLAEEARGTGGRGGDEDRLHAQAWAAFMTMARRGMRVGEVLITPQLGMFEVRHALDEGIPGGDLTTTVTPEGLRDQTRRDEGGHHRPVHTLRNLPRGWRAVLSEADLPRAMHALYPAIVEEGYAHQQHALRATPWATTARRQTGIYAKVQKATPEQVEHVAEDVCSGCLRTRLWASEQLPRTFFDGVPGAIPCAEACTYLVAEVREEVSGKRGTGAGHSH
;
A
#
# COMPACT_ATOMS: atom_id res chain seq x y z
N MET A 1 9.90 -21.82 -0.76
CA MET A 1 8.91 -20.83 -0.35
C MET A 1 9.37 -19.45 -0.78
N ARG A 2 8.44 -18.55 -1.12
CA ARG A 2 8.68 -17.19 -1.59
C ARG A 2 7.57 -16.28 -1.11
N SER A 3 7.94 -15.16 -0.48
CA SER A 3 7.01 -14.10 -0.10
C SER A 3 7.13 -12.92 -1.06
N LEU A 4 6.01 -12.45 -1.59
CA LEU A 4 5.94 -11.16 -2.27
C LEU A 4 5.35 -10.12 -1.32
N VAL A 5 6.01 -8.98 -1.16
CA VAL A 5 5.55 -7.87 -0.34
C VAL A 5 5.26 -6.68 -1.25
N LEU A 6 4.03 -6.17 -1.21
CA LEU A 6 3.62 -4.97 -1.95
C LEU A 6 3.54 -3.78 -0.99
N ILE A 7 4.32 -2.73 -1.26
CA ILE A 7 4.43 -1.56 -0.38
C ILE A 7 3.66 -0.36 -0.92
N GLY A 8 2.55 -0.02 -0.27
CA GLY A 8 1.78 1.19 -0.53
C GLY A 8 2.19 2.39 0.31
N HIS A 9 1.68 3.55 -0.07
CA HIS A 9 1.79 4.75 0.75
C HIS A 9 0.90 4.67 2.00
N GLY A 10 -0.37 4.28 1.80
CA GLY A 10 -1.40 4.26 2.83
C GLY A 10 -1.78 5.65 3.35
N SER A 11 -2.67 5.71 4.34
CA SER A 11 -3.15 6.97 4.91
C SER A 11 -3.53 6.87 6.39
N HIS A 12 -3.49 7.99 7.11
CA HIS A 12 -4.11 8.08 8.44
C HIS A 12 -5.62 8.34 8.37
N LEU A 13 -6.13 8.81 7.23
CA LEU A 13 -7.50 9.36 7.12
C LEU A 13 -8.32 8.70 6.03
N ASN A 14 -7.69 8.38 4.90
CA ASN A 14 -8.37 7.90 3.71
C ASN A 14 -7.91 6.48 3.34
N GLY A 15 -8.69 5.49 3.78
CA GLY A 15 -8.42 4.08 3.52
C GLY A 15 -8.42 3.69 2.04
N GLU A 16 -8.97 4.52 1.15
CA GLU A 16 -8.92 4.26 -0.30
C GLU A 16 -7.48 4.29 -0.84
N SER A 17 -6.55 4.93 -0.12
CA SER A 17 -5.12 4.98 -0.47
C SER A 17 -4.45 3.61 -0.49
N ALA A 18 -5.03 2.62 0.20
CA ALA A 18 -4.53 1.24 0.23
C ALA A 18 -5.21 0.34 -0.81
N GLY A 19 -6.33 0.79 -1.41
CA GLY A 19 -7.20 -0.02 -2.29
C GLY A 19 -6.49 -0.61 -3.50
N ALA A 20 -5.59 0.15 -4.14
CA ALA A 20 -4.82 -0.34 -5.27
C ALA A 20 -3.90 -1.52 -4.88
N VAL A 21 -3.23 -1.42 -3.74
CA VAL A 21 -2.33 -2.47 -3.24
C VAL A 21 -3.10 -3.74 -2.93
N TYR A 22 -4.25 -3.63 -2.25
CA TYR A 22 -5.12 -4.78 -1.97
C TYR A 22 -5.56 -5.50 -3.26
N ARG A 23 -6.03 -4.73 -4.24
CA ARG A 23 -6.46 -5.26 -5.54
C ARG A 23 -5.35 -6.07 -6.23
N TYR A 24 -4.13 -5.53 -6.26
CA TYR A 24 -3.02 -6.23 -6.90
C TYR A 24 -2.52 -7.43 -6.09
N ALA A 25 -2.53 -7.35 -4.76
CA ALA A 25 -2.21 -8.49 -3.92
C ALA A 25 -3.18 -9.65 -4.16
N GLU A 26 -4.48 -9.37 -4.25
CA GLU A 26 -5.54 -10.34 -4.55
C GLU A 26 -5.36 -10.96 -5.94
N LEU A 27 -5.20 -10.14 -6.99
CA LEU A 27 -4.95 -10.62 -8.35
C LEU A 27 -3.71 -11.51 -8.46
N ILE A 28 -2.66 -11.23 -7.68
CA ILE A 28 -1.44 -12.05 -7.69
C ILE A 28 -1.62 -13.34 -6.89
N ARG A 29 -2.34 -13.31 -5.76
CA ARG A 29 -2.69 -14.52 -4.99
C ARG A 29 -3.48 -15.51 -5.85
N GLU A 30 -4.44 -15.03 -6.64
CA GLU A 30 -5.23 -15.86 -7.57
C GLU A 30 -4.36 -16.62 -8.60
N ARG A 31 -3.18 -16.07 -8.96
CA ARG A 31 -2.26 -16.72 -9.89
C ARG A 31 -1.43 -17.85 -9.25
N GLY A 32 -1.34 -17.92 -7.92
CA GLY A 32 -0.63 -18.99 -7.20
C GLY A 32 0.87 -19.08 -7.49
N LEU A 33 1.52 -17.98 -7.91
CA LEU A 33 2.95 -17.95 -8.28
C LEU A 33 3.90 -17.73 -7.09
N PHE A 34 3.35 -17.29 -5.96
CA PHE A 34 4.04 -17.09 -4.69
C PHE A 34 3.34 -17.89 -3.60
N ASP A 35 4.09 -18.34 -2.59
CA ASP A 35 3.52 -19.03 -1.44
C ASP A 35 2.69 -18.06 -0.57
N GLU A 36 3.03 -16.77 -0.59
CA GLU A 36 2.24 -15.70 0.00
C GLU A 36 2.46 -14.36 -0.70
N VAL A 37 1.45 -13.51 -0.63
CA VAL A 37 1.53 -12.08 -0.97
C VAL A 37 1.10 -11.30 0.25
N VAL A 38 1.88 -10.31 0.67
CA VAL A 38 1.68 -9.53 1.90
C VAL A 38 1.65 -8.05 1.56
N GLU A 39 0.67 -7.32 2.08
CA GLU A 39 0.61 -5.86 1.95
C GLU A 39 1.36 -5.16 3.08
N GLY A 40 2.01 -4.04 2.79
CA GLY A 40 2.59 -3.15 3.79
C GLY A 40 2.47 -1.69 3.39
N TYR A 41 2.48 -0.79 4.37
CA TYR A 41 2.19 0.62 4.14
C TYR A 41 3.11 1.55 4.94
N TRP A 42 3.31 2.76 4.42
CA TRP A 42 4.04 3.81 5.13
C TRP A 42 3.18 4.46 6.23
N LYS A 43 1.91 4.79 5.96
CA LYS A 43 1.04 5.52 6.90
C LYS A 43 -0.04 4.70 7.58
N GLU A 44 -0.17 3.41 7.33
CA GLU A 44 -1.12 2.54 8.04
C GLU A 44 -0.48 1.18 8.36
N GLU A 45 -1.21 0.32 9.09
CA GLU A 45 -0.78 -1.05 9.38
C GLU A 45 -1.28 -2.03 8.31
N PRO A 46 -0.51 -3.07 7.91
CA PRO A 46 0.83 -3.43 8.38
C PRO A 46 1.89 -2.38 7.99
N SER A 47 2.63 -1.86 8.97
CA SER A 47 3.60 -0.81 8.71
C SER A 47 4.90 -1.36 8.10
N LEU A 48 5.71 -0.50 7.49
CA LEU A 48 7.05 -0.84 6.99
C LEU A 48 7.97 -1.50 8.05
N ARG A 49 7.70 -1.26 9.35
CA ARG A 49 8.47 -1.81 10.48
C ARG A 49 7.93 -3.17 10.97
N GLN A 50 6.78 -3.56 10.47
CA GLN A 50 6.07 -4.80 10.82
C GLN A 50 6.12 -5.81 9.68
N VAL A 51 5.96 -5.36 8.43
CA VAL A 51 5.69 -6.22 7.27
C VAL A 51 6.71 -7.35 7.06
N LEU A 52 7.99 -7.14 7.34
CA LEU A 52 8.98 -8.22 7.22
C LEU A 52 8.80 -9.29 8.31
N LYS A 53 8.33 -8.94 9.51
CA LYS A 53 8.06 -9.90 10.59
C LYS A 53 6.91 -10.84 10.21
N THR A 54 5.94 -10.37 9.43
CA THR A 54 4.73 -11.11 9.05
C THR A 54 4.93 -12.03 7.85
N THR A 55 6.13 -12.07 7.26
CA THR A 55 6.43 -12.97 6.12
C THR A 55 6.83 -14.36 6.62
N ALA A 56 6.22 -15.39 6.04
CA ALA A 56 6.49 -16.80 6.34
C ALA A 56 7.74 -17.35 5.66
N SER A 57 8.26 -16.73 4.60
CA SER A 57 9.49 -17.19 3.93
C SER A 57 10.75 -16.44 4.35
N THR A 58 11.89 -17.12 4.23
CA THR A 58 13.23 -16.49 4.27
C THR A 58 13.64 -15.84 2.94
N ASP A 59 12.83 -15.96 1.88
CA ASP A 59 13.08 -15.35 0.57
C ASP A 59 11.95 -14.37 0.23
N VAL A 60 12.25 -13.07 0.37
CA VAL A 60 11.27 -11.99 0.30
C VAL A 60 11.62 -11.03 -0.82
N THR A 61 10.67 -10.81 -1.74
CA THR A 61 10.76 -9.73 -2.73
C THR A 61 9.80 -8.62 -2.36
N VAL A 62 10.27 -7.38 -2.38
CA VAL A 62 9.54 -6.19 -1.95
C VAL A 62 9.40 -5.24 -3.13
N ILE A 63 8.16 -4.95 -3.53
CA ILE A 63 7.83 -4.08 -4.66
C ILE A 63 7.15 -2.81 -4.16
N PRO A 64 7.75 -1.63 -4.37
CA PRO A 64 7.09 -0.35 -4.12
C PRO A 64 5.94 -0.11 -5.11
N MET A 65 4.74 0.11 -4.58
CA MET A 65 3.53 0.39 -5.36
C MET A 65 3.42 1.86 -5.73
N PHE A 66 4.41 2.40 -6.45
CA PHE A 66 4.51 3.80 -6.87
C PHE A 66 4.64 3.90 -8.40
N ILE A 67 4.11 4.98 -8.98
CA ILE A 67 4.16 5.22 -10.43
C ILE A 67 5.50 5.83 -10.90
N SER A 68 6.32 6.32 -9.96
CA SER A 68 7.59 6.97 -10.21
C SER A 68 8.61 6.71 -9.10
N GLU A 69 9.88 6.95 -9.42
CA GLU A 69 10.97 6.98 -8.46
C GLU A 69 11.06 8.33 -7.74
N GLY A 70 11.62 8.30 -6.53
CA GLY A 70 12.06 9.49 -5.85
C GLY A 70 12.26 9.28 -4.37
N TYR A 71 12.15 10.37 -3.61
CA TYR A 71 12.46 10.39 -2.19
C TYR A 71 11.85 9.25 -1.36
N PHE A 72 10.61 8.87 -1.65
CA PHE A 72 9.94 7.78 -0.94
C PHE A 72 10.55 6.42 -1.25
N THR A 73 10.69 6.08 -2.52
CA THR A 73 11.20 4.77 -2.98
C THR A 73 12.70 4.63 -2.78
N GLU A 74 13.44 5.73 -2.79
CA GLU A 74 14.90 5.74 -2.69
C GLU A 74 15.42 5.95 -1.26
N THR A 75 14.62 6.56 -0.37
CA THR A 75 15.06 6.92 0.98
C THR A 75 14.11 6.45 2.08
N VAL A 76 12.82 6.81 2.01
CA VAL A 76 11.89 6.55 3.13
C VAL A 76 11.64 5.07 3.32
N ILE A 77 11.25 4.34 2.26
CA ILE A 77 10.93 2.92 2.36
C ILE A 77 12.16 2.09 2.76
N PRO A 78 13.33 2.24 2.09
CA PRO A 78 14.53 1.52 2.51
C PRO A 78 14.95 1.78 3.96
N ARG A 79 14.82 3.03 4.43
CA ARG A 79 15.14 3.40 5.82
C ARG A 79 14.20 2.76 6.82
N GLU A 80 12.88 2.84 6.61
CA GLU A 80 11.90 2.30 7.57
C GLU A 80 11.90 0.75 7.59
N MET A 81 12.27 0.11 6.47
CA MET A 81 12.46 -1.35 6.40
C MET A 81 13.85 -1.82 6.86
N GLY A 82 14.78 -0.89 7.15
CA GLY A 82 16.12 -1.23 7.64
C GLY A 82 17.07 -1.81 6.59
N LEU A 83 16.87 -1.48 5.30
CA LEU A 83 17.68 -2.01 4.19
C LEU A 83 19.10 -1.42 4.09
N GLY A 84 19.39 -0.36 4.85
CA GLY A 84 20.70 0.32 4.78
C GLY A 84 21.04 0.79 3.36
N HIS A 85 20.04 1.33 2.65
CA HIS A 85 20.17 1.89 1.31
C HIS A 85 19.59 3.30 1.29
N GLN A 86 20.21 4.18 0.50
CA GLN A 86 19.73 5.54 0.25
C GLN A 86 20.13 5.97 -1.16
N GLY A 87 19.20 6.60 -1.87
CA GLY A 87 19.39 7.12 -3.23
C GLY A 87 18.87 6.15 -4.30
N PRO A 88 19.19 6.41 -5.58
CA PRO A 88 18.69 5.62 -6.71
C PRO A 88 18.88 4.12 -6.50
N VAL A 89 17.83 3.37 -6.80
CA VAL A 89 17.84 1.90 -6.75
C VAL A 89 18.31 1.40 -8.11
N PRO A 90 19.27 0.48 -8.19
CA PRO A 90 19.73 -0.04 -9.48
C PRO A 90 18.64 -0.91 -10.13
N PRO A 91 18.67 -1.14 -11.46
CA PRO A 91 17.67 -1.92 -12.17
C PRO A 91 17.42 -3.32 -11.59
N GLU A 92 18.47 -4.00 -11.11
CA GLU A 92 18.39 -5.31 -10.46
C GLU A 92 17.84 -5.27 -9.02
N GLY A 93 17.61 -4.09 -8.46
CA GLY A 93 17.18 -3.89 -7.08
C GLY A 93 18.30 -3.99 -6.04
N VAL A 94 17.93 -3.90 -4.77
CA VAL A 94 18.84 -3.97 -3.63
C VAL A 94 18.55 -5.23 -2.81
N ALA A 95 19.54 -6.11 -2.66
CA ALA A 95 19.45 -7.30 -1.82
C ALA A 95 20.13 -7.09 -0.46
N ARG A 96 19.48 -7.53 0.62
CA ARG A 96 20.01 -7.51 2.00
C ARG A 96 19.60 -8.75 2.78
N VAL A 97 20.44 -9.16 3.72
CA VAL A 97 20.09 -10.22 4.69
C VAL A 97 19.68 -9.56 6.00
N LEU A 98 18.42 -9.72 6.40
CA LEU A 98 17.82 -9.15 7.62
C LEU A 98 17.18 -10.26 8.45
N GLY A 99 17.69 -10.48 9.67
CA GLY A 99 17.06 -11.43 10.61
C GLY A 99 16.92 -12.87 10.09
N GLY A 100 17.78 -13.30 9.15
CA GLY A 100 17.70 -14.61 8.49
C GLY A 100 16.94 -14.61 7.16
N LYS A 101 16.31 -13.50 6.77
CA LYS A 101 15.63 -13.33 5.49
C LYS A 101 16.53 -12.68 4.46
N THR A 102 16.54 -13.19 3.24
CA THR A 102 17.05 -12.47 2.06
C THR A 102 15.92 -11.60 1.53
N VAL A 103 16.07 -10.29 1.65
CA VAL A 103 15.11 -9.28 1.22
C VAL A 103 15.64 -8.60 -0.03
N ARG A 104 14.86 -8.66 -1.13
CA ARG A 104 15.16 -7.97 -2.40
C ARG A 104 14.16 -6.84 -2.60
N TYR A 105 14.65 -5.62 -2.57
CA TYR A 105 13.87 -4.42 -2.79
C TYR A 105 14.03 -3.93 -4.23
N THR A 106 12.93 -3.88 -4.97
CA THR A 106 12.96 -3.57 -6.40
C THR A 106 12.79 -2.07 -6.67
N LEU A 107 12.92 -1.69 -7.94
CA LEU A 107 12.34 -0.45 -8.45
C LEU A 107 10.81 -0.44 -8.28
N PRO A 108 10.18 0.76 -8.19
CA PRO A 108 8.72 0.87 -8.21
C PRO A 108 8.13 0.37 -9.54
N TYR A 109 6.89 -0.14 -9.52
CA TYR A 109 6.29 -0.71 -10.75
C TYR A 109 6.19 0.27 -11.91
N GLY A 110 5.97 1.56 -11.61
CA GLY A 110 5.72 2.55 -12.64
C GLY A 110 6.91 2.80 -13.57
N VAL A 111 8.14 2.54 -13.13
CA VAL A 111 9.33 2.74 -13.98
C VAL A 111 9.71 1.51 -14.81
N HIS A 112 8.97 0.42 -14.67
CA HIS A 112 9.23 -0.77 -15.46
C HIS A 112 8.84 -0.56 -16.93
N SER A 113 9.66 -1.06 -17.85
CA SER A 113 9.46 -0.83 -19.29
C SER A 113 8.15 -1.37 -19.86
N SER A 114 7.59 -2.43 -19.26
CA SER A 114 6.28 -2.99 -19.62
C SER A 114 5.09 -2.08 -19.27
N MET A 115 5.31 -0.93 -18.64
CA MET A 115 4.27 0.08 -18.50
C MET A 115 3.81 0.63 -19.86
N ALA A 116 4.65 0.60 -20.90
CA ALA A 116 4.26 0.92 -22.26
C ALA A 116 3.12 0.01 -22.74
N ASP A 117 3.17 -1.28 -22.39
CA ASP A 117 2.11 -2.22 -22.72
C ASP A 117 0.80 -1.90 -21.97
N VAL A 118 0.90 -1.45 -20.72
CA VAL A 118 -0.29 -1.05 -19.93
C VAL A 118 -0.93 0.19 -20.54
N ILE A 119 -0.13 1.17 -20.98
CA ILE A 119 -0.61 2.35 -21.71
C ILE A 119 -1.31 1.93 -22.99
N LEU A 120 -0.73 0.99 -23.74
CA LEU A 120 -1.32 0.49 -24.98
C LEU A 120 -2.66 -0.22 -24.75
N GLU A 121 -2.79 -1.05 -23.71
CA GLU A 121 -4.07 -1.66 -23.36
C GLU A 121 -5.12 -0.62 -22.96
N ARG A 122 -4.72 0.42 -22.21
CA ARG A 122 -5.63 1.55 -21.91
C ARG A 122 -6.08 2.29 -23.16
N ALA A 123 -5.18 2.50 -24.10
CA ALA A 123 -5.52 3.11 -25.38
C ALA A 123 -6.53 2.23 -26.15
N ARG A 124 -6.32 0.91 -26.18
CA ARG A 124 -7.26 -0.05 -26.82
C ARG A 124 -8.61 -0.15 -26.13
N GLU A 125 -8.67 -0.03 -24.80
CA GLU A 125 -9.96 0.03 -24.08
C GLU A 125 -10.79 1.27 -24.50
N ALA A 126 -10.13 2.41 -24.72
CA ALA A 126 -10.78 3.65 -25.13
C ALA A 126 -11.02 3.74 -26.64
N LEU A 127 -10.21 3.03 -27.44
CA LEU A 127 -10.25 2.92 -28.90
C LEU A 127 -10.09 1.45 -29.33
N PRO A 128 -11.17 0.65 -29.34
CA PRO A 128 -11.09 -0.78 -29.67
C PRO A 128 -10.60 -1.10 -31.09
N ASP A 129 -10.79 -0.17 -32.03
CA ASP A 129 -10.37 -0.26 -33.44
C ASP A 129 -8.94 0.26 -33.68
N LEU A 130 -8.18 0.57 -32.62
CA LEU A 130 -6.82 1.09 -32.74
C LEU A 130 -5.91 0.10 -33.50
N GLY A 131 -5.39 0.57 -34.64
CA GLY A 131 -4.50 -0.20 -35.51
C GLY A 131 -5.22 -1.04 -36.58
N GLU A 132 -6.55 -0.97 -36.66
CA GLU A 132 -7.30 -1.56 -37.77
C GLU A 132 -7.11 -0.76 -39.07
N GLU A 133 -7.10 -1.48 -40.20
CA GLU A 133 -6.95 -0.88 -41.53
C GLU A 133 -8.11 0.08 -41.85
N GLY A 134 -7.80 1.23 -42.43
CA GLY A 134 -8.79 2.24 -42.81
C GLY A 134 -9.27 3.16 -41.67
N THR A 135 -8.73 3.00 -40.46
CA THR A 135 -9.01 3.93 -39.36
C THR A 135 -8.23 5.26 -39.48
N PRO A 136 -8.73 6.38 -38.94
CA PRO A 136 -8.05 7.67 -39.02
C PRO A 136 -6.67 7.67 -38.32
N PRO A 137 -5.71 8.49 -38.80
CA PRO A 137 -4.46 8.72 -38.08
C PRO A 137 -4.74 9.11 -36.63
N THR A 138 -4.05 8.45 -35.70
CA THR A 138 -4.35 8.55 -34.27
C THR A 138 -3.13 9.00 -33.49
N ALA A 139 -3.31 10.03 -32.67
CA ALA A 139 -2.35 10.50 -31.68
C ALA A 139 -2.54 9.78 -30.35
N LEU A 140 -1.43 9.51 -29.67
CA LEU A 140 -1.43 9.14 -28.25
C LEU A 140 -0.88 10.30 -27.41
N VAL A 141 -1.60 10.70 -26.37
CA VAL A 141 -1.11 11.58 -25.31
C VAL A 141 -0.89 10.75 -24.05
N VAL A 142 0.36 10.59 -23.62
CA VAL A 142 0.69 10.02 -22.31
C VAL A 142 0.77 11.17 -21.30
N LEU A 143 -0.17 11.20 -20.36
CA LEU A 143 -0.36 12.35 -19.48
C LEU A 143 0.20 12.07 -18.10
N GLY A 144 1.27 12.76 -17.72
CA GLY A 144 1.86 12.69 -16.37
C GLY A 144 1.34 13.79 -15.45
N HIS A 145 1.52 13.64 -14.14
CA HIS A 145 1.29 14.75 -13.22
C HIS A 145 2.31 15.88 -13.45
N GLY A 146 3.58 15.49 -13.56
CA GLY A 146 4.71 16.41 -13.61
C GLY A 146 5.05 17.03 -12.27
N THR A 147 6.32 17.36 -12.05
CA THR A 147 6.74 18.08 -10.84
C THR A 147 8.10 18.74 -11.02
N THR A 148 8.19 20.01 -10.61
CA THR A 148 9.45 20.77 -10.60
C THR A 148 10.41 20.35 -9.50
N ARG A 149 10.01 19.43 -8.61
CA ARG A 149 10.81 19.05 -7.42
C ARG A 149 11.78 17.90 -7.67
N ASN A 150 11.53 17.04 -8.66
CA ASN A 150 12.39 15.91 -8.99
C ASN A 150 12.24 15.55 -10.47
N GLU A 151 13.31 15.75 -11.24
CA GLU A 151 13.35 15.44 -12.68
C GLU A 151 13.15 13.94 -12.97
N ASN A 152 13.45 13.05 -12.02
CA ASN A 152 13.22 11.62 -12.21
C ASN A 152 11.71 11.25 -12.29
N SER A 153 10.82 12.13 -11.81
CA SER A 153 9.38 11.79 -11.73
C SER A 153 8.67 11.78 -13.08
N ASN A 154 9.17 12.56 -14.05
CA ASN A 154 8.55 12.71 -15.38
C ASN A 154 9.28 11.94 -16.47
N ARG A 155 10.56 11.58 -16.25
CA ARG A 155 11.39 10.80 -17.17
C ARG A 155 10.67 9.57 -17.69
N VAL A 156 9.98 8.85 -16.80
CA VAL A 156 9.22 7.63 -17.13
C VAL A 156 8.10 7.88 -18.16
N VAL A 157 7.46 9.05 -18.13
CA VAL A 157 6.41 9.41 -19.09
C VAL A 157 7.02 9.60 -20.47
N TYR A 158 8.12 10.33 -20.56
CA TYR A 158 8.86 10.51 -21.80
C TYR A 158 9.42 9.20 -22.36
N GLU A 159 9.99 8.34 -21.51
CA GLU A 159 10.51 7.02 -21.92
C GLU A 159 9.41 6.11 -22.48
N ASN A 160 8.23 6.10 -21.86
CA ASN A 160 7.08 5.36 -22.37
C ASN A 160 6.55 5.94 -23.68
N ALA A 161 6.45 7.27 -23.79
CA ALA A 161 6.05 7.95 -25.02
C ALA A 161 7.01 7.61 -26.18
N GLU A 162 8.33 7.60 -25.93
CA GLU A 162 9.33 7.23 -26.92
C GLU A 162 9.21 5.76 -27.35
N ARG A 163 9.00 4.83 -26.41
CA ARG A 163 8.77 3.41 -26.73
C ARG A 163 7.52 3.22 -27.60
N LEU A 164 6.44 3.93 -27.29
CA LEU A 164 5.19 3.83 -28.02
C LEU A 164 5.26 4.50 -29.39
N ARG A 165 6.07 5.56 -29.54
CA ARG A 165 6.38 6.15 -30.86
C ARG A 165 7.03 5.14 -31.79
N HIS A 166 7.98 4.34 -31.29
CA HIS A 166 8.64 3.29 -32.06
C HIS A 166 7.74 2.09 -32.42
N SER A 167 6.54 1.96 -31.82
CA SER A 167 5.61 0.87 -32.15
C SER A 167 4.98 1.02 -33.54
N GLY A 168 4.95 2.23 -34.10
CA GLY A 168 4.29 2.53 -35.38
C GLY A 168 2.75 2.49 -35.34
N LEU A 169 2.14 2.27 -34.17
CA LEU A 169 0.68 2.20 -34.01
C LEU A 169 0.00 3.58 -34.01
N PHE A 170 0.75 4.63 -33.67
CA PHE A 170 0.25 6.00 -33.57
C PHE A 170 0.96 6.88 -34.60
N SER A 171 0.24 7.82 -35.21
CA SER A 171 0.83 8.80 -36.13
C SER A 171 1.67 9.83 -35.39
N GLU A 172 1.34 10.09 -34.12
CA GLU A 172 2.09 10.96 -33.22
C GLU A 172 1.93 10.47 -31.78
N VAL A 173 2.93 10.70 -30.95
CA VAL A 173 2.88 10.41 -29.51
C VAL A 173 3.42 11.62 -28.77
N GLU A 174 2.65 12.17 -27.84
CA GLU A 174 3.00 13.34 -27.05
C GLU A 174 3.01 13.00 -25.55
N ALA A 175 3.94 13.59 -24.82
CA ALA A 175 3.97 13.55 -23.37
C ALA A 175 3.56 14.93 -22.84
N LEU A 176 2.45 15.01 -22.11
CA LEU A 176 1.92 16.26 -21.54
C LEU A 176 1.78 16.13 -20.02
N PHE A 177 1.76 17.26 -19.31
CA PHE A 177 1.77 17.29 -17.85
C PHE A 177 0.77 18.29 -17.25
N LEU A 178 0.37 18.08 -16.00
CA LEU A 178 -0.48 19.04 -15.27
C LEU A 178 0.32 20.25 -14.80
N ASP A 179 1.41 19.99 -14.07
CA ASP A 179 2.11 21.01 -13.27
C ASP A 179 3.41 21.53 -13.91
N GLU A 180 3.81 20.99 -15.06
CA GLU A 180 5.04 21.38 -15.75
C GLU A 180 4.86 21.43 -17.27
N ASP A 181 5.84 22.00 -17.95
CA ASP A 181 5.82 22.05 -19.41
C ASP A 181 6.28 20.72 -20.03
N PRO A 182 5.68 20.29 -21.15
CA PRO A 182 4.53 20.92 -21.82
C PRO A 182 3.20 20.63 -21.10
N LYS A 183 2.46 21.69 -20.77
CA LYS A 183 1.19 21.56 -20.05
C LYS A 183 0.09 20.92 -20.88
N VAL A 184 -0.79 20.17 -20.21
CA VAL A 184 -1.94 19.49 -20.82
C VAL A 184 -2.86 20.47 -21.57
N GLY A 185 -3.05 21.69 -21.06
CA GLY A 185 -3.88 22.71 -21.72
C GLY A 185 -3.38 23.14 -23.11
N LEU A 186 -2.11 22.82 -23.45
CA LEU A 186 -1.53 23.10 -24.77
C LEU A 186 -1.75 21.95 -25.78
N TRP A 187 -2.53 20.93 -25.43
CA TRP A 187 -2.79 19.80 -26.32
C TRP A 187 -3.30 20.19 -27.72
N PRO A 188 -4.22 21.17 -27.91
CA PRO A 188 -4.76 21.48 -29.24
C PRO A 188 -3.71 22.07 -30.18
N GLU A 189 -2.66 22.68 -29.63
CA GLU A 189 -1.56 23.24 -30.40
C GLU A 189 -0.52 22.19 -30.80
N ARG A 190 -0.37 21.15 -29.96
CA ARG A 190 0.69 20.13 -30.09
C ARG A 190 0.27 18.90 -30.87
N VAL A 191 -1.01 18.56 -30.86
CA VAL A 191 -1.56 17.32 -31.41
C VAL A 191 -2.28 17.63 -32.72
N HIS A 192 -1.83 17.05 -33.82
CA HIS A 192 -2.31 17.32 -35.18
C HIS A 192 -3.27 16.26 -35.71
N ALA A 193 -3.24 15.04 -35.17
CA ALA A 193 -4.03 13.93 -35.69
C ALA A 193 -5.53 14.16 -35.43
N PRO A 194 -6.42 13.77 -36.36
CA PRO A 194 -7.87 13.95 -36.22
C PRO A 194 -8.47 13.09 -35.10
N ARG A 195 -7.78 12.03 -34.67
CA ARG A 195 -8.20 11.17 -33.56
C ARG A 195 -7.11 11.18 -32.49
N VAL A 196 -7.50 11.40 -31.23
CA VAL A 196 -6.58 11.52 -30.11
C VAL A 196 -7.03 10.56 -29.01
N VAL A 197 -6.11 9.77 -28.46
CA VAL A 197 -6.35 9.02 -27.23
C VAL A 197 -5.44 9.52 -26.13
N VAL A 198 -6.03 9.85 -24.99
CA VAL A 198 -5.33 10.40 -23.83
C VAL A 198 -5.31 9.34 -22.75
N VAL A 199 -4.11 8.95 -22.31
CA VAL A 199 -3.91 7.94 -21.27
C VAL A 199 -3.23 8.56 -20.05
N PRO A 200 -3.95 8.74 -18.93
CA PRO A 200 -3.36 9.24 -17.69
C PRO A 200 -2.38 8.25 -17.06
N PHE A 201 -1.13 8.68 -16.89
CA PHE A 201 -0.06 7.94 -16.21
C PHE A 201 -0.09 8.17 -14.69
N PHE A 202 -1.17 7.74 -14.05
CA PHE A 202 -1.43 7.91 -12.62
C PHE A 202 -1.62 6.56 -11.93
N ALA A 203 -1.25 6.48 -10.64
CA ALA A 203 -1.34 5.26 -9.83
C ALA A 203 -2.78 4.85 -9.47
N SER A 204 -3.73 5.79 -9.48
CA SER A 204 -5.13 5.55 -9.17
C SER A 204 -6.01 6.60 -9.84
N GLU A 205 -7.32 6.38 -9.83
CA GLU A 205 -8.29 7.43 -10.06
C GLU A 205 -8.29 8.41 -8.88
N GLY A 206 -8.57 9.68 -9.18
CA GLY A 206 -8.67 10.74 -8.20
C GLY A 206 -9.18 12.03 -8.83
N TRP A 207 -9.24 13.09 -8.01
CA TRP A 207 -9.78 14.39 -8.44
C TRP A 207 -9.10 14.92 -9.72
N HIS A 208 -7.79 14.80 -9.85
CA HIS A 208 -7.09 15.22 -11.07
C HIS A 208 -7.53 14.46 -12.32
N THR A 209 -7.67 13.14 -12.24
CA THR A 209 -8.06 12.33 -13.40
C THR A 209 -9.55 12.44 -13.74
N LEU A 210 -10.38 12.89 -12.80
CA LEU A 210 -11.83 12.95 -12.97
C LEU A 210 -12.36 14.36 -13.25
N GLU A 211 -11.67 15.40 -12.74
CA GLU A 211 -12.12 16.79 -12.82
C GLU A 211 -11.06 17.67 -13.52
N THR A 212 -9.86 17.81 -12.94
CA THR A 212 -8.86 18.78 -13.43
C THR A 212 -8.43 18.54 -14.87
N ILE A 213 -8.05 17.30 -15.23
CA ILE A 213 -7.60 16.97 -16.58
C ILE A 213 -8.76 17.17 -17.59
N PRO A 214 -9.97 16.63 -17.35
CA PRO A 214 -11.13 16.94 -18.18
C PRO A 214 -11.40 18.44 -18.35
N GLU A 215 -11.37 19.22 -17.27
CA GLU A 215 -11.58 20.68 -17.31
C GLU A 215 -10.51 21.38 -18.17
N ASP A 216 -9.22 21.11 -17.91
CA ASP A 216 -8.10 21.74 -18.64
C ASP A 216 -8.08 21.38 -20.13
N MET A 217 -8.59 20.21 -20.48
CA MET A 217 -8.70 19.75 -21.87
C MET A 217 -10.03 20.10 -22.54
N GLY A 218 -11.03 20.58 -21.79
CA GLY A 218 -12.38 20.84 -22.30
C GLY A 218 -13.20 19.59 -22.61
N LEU A 219 -12.95 18.47 -21.93
CA LEU A 219 -13.63 17.20 -22.15
C LEU A 219 -15.02 17.20 -21.50
N THR A 220 -16.00 16.63 -22.19
CA THR A 220 -17.38 16.46 -21.70
C THR A 220 -17.73 15.02 -21.33
N GLY A 221 -16.80 14.09 -21.54
CA GLY A 221 -16.95 12.68 -21.21
C GLY A 221 -15.77 11.84 -21.71
N ALA A 222 -15.97 10.52 -21.78
CA ALA A 222 -14.94 9.59 -22.28
C ALA A 222 -14.62 9.80 -23.77
N VAL A 223 -15.54 10.38 -24.54
CA VAL A 223 -15.33 10.80 -25.92
C VAL A 223 -15.83 12.23 -26.06
N THR A 224 -15.03 13.11 -26.66
CA THR A 224 -15.39 14.51 -26.91
C THR A 224 -14.96 14.93 -28.31
N GLU A 225 -15.86 15.56 -29.05
CA GLU A 225 -15.59 16.10 -30.39
C GLU A 225 -15.27 17.59 -30.30
N PHE A 226 -14.20 18.00 -30.98
CA PHE A 226 -13.72 19.36 -31.09
C PHE A 226 -13.77 19.78 -32.57
N PRO A 227 -14.87 20.41 -33.04
CA PRO A 227 -15.01 20.77 -34.46
C PRO A 227 -14.09 21.92 -34.90
N GLU A 228 -13.62 22.74 -33.96
CA GLU A 228 -12.88 23.98 -34.21
C GLU A 228 -11.52 23.98 -33.48
N ASN A 229 -10.69 22.96 -33.71
CA ASN A 229 -9.30 22.95 -33.25
C ASN A 229 -8.33 23.54 -34.30
N PRO A 230 -7.13 24.01 -33.89
CA PRO A 230 -6.17 24.67 -34.78
C PRO A 230 -5.77 23.85 -36.01
N HIS A 231 -5.77 22.52 -35.87
CA HIS A 231 -5.35 21.57 -36.91
C HIS A 231 -6.54 20.88 -37.61
N GLY A 232 -7.75 21.42 -37.43
CA GLY A 232 -9.01 20.86 -37.95
C GLY A 232 -9.81 20.10 -36.90
N PRO A 233 -10.93 19.46 -37.29
CA PRO A 233 -11.78 18.72 -36.36
C PRO A 233 -11.02 17.54 -35.74
N GLN A 234 -11.11 17.40 -34.41
CA GLN A 234 -10.49 16.31 -33.66
C GLN A 234 -11.49 15.62 -32.74
N THR A 235 -11.36 14.30 -32.56
CA THR A 235 -12.09 13.53 -31.55
C THR A 235 -11.13 13.00 -30.50
N VAL A 236 -11.36 13.34 -29.24
CA VAL A 236 -10.55 12.92 -28.09
C VAL A 236 -11.23 11.79 -27.35
N HIS A 237 -10.50 10.70 -27.13
CA HIS A 237 -10.88 9.55 -26.32
C HIS A 237 -10.07 9.57 -25.02
N TYR A 238 -10.75 9.71 -23.89
CA TYR A 238 -10.12 9.80 -22.58
C TYR A 238 -10.17 8.45 -21.87
N ALA A 239 -8.99 7.85 -21.67
CA ALA A 239 -8.87 6.55 -21.02
C ALA A 239 -8.81 6.69 -19.50
N ARG A 240 -9.12 5.59 -18.80
CA ARG A 240 -8.86 5.45 -17.36
C ARG A 240 -7.35 5.45 -17.08
N PRO A 241 -6.92 5.86 -15.88
CA PRO A 241 -5.50 5.86 -15.53
C PRO A 241 -4.88 4.45 -15.60
N VAL A 242 -3.59 4.39 -15.92
CA VAL A 242 -2.83 3.14 -16.02
C VAL A 242 -2.86 2.34 -14.72
N GLY A 243 -2.79 3.03 -13.58
CA GLY A 243 -2.74 2.47 -12.23
C GLY A 243 -3.95 1.65 -11.78
N THR A 244 -5.04 1.68 -12.55
CA THR A 244 -6.24 0.88 -12.29
C THR A 244 -6.36 -0.33 -13.23
N HIS A 245 -5.37 -0.60 -14.09
CA HIS A 245 -5.43 -1.67 -15.10
C HIS A 245 -4.91 -2.99 -14.51
N ALA A 246 -5.58 -4.11 -14.82
CA ALA A 246 -5.23 -5.42 -14.26
C ALA A 246 -3.82 -5.91 -14.70
N ARG A 247 -3.36 -5.49 -15.88
CA ARG A 247 -2.03 -5.81 -16.42
C ARG A 247 -0.86 -5.31 -15.57
N ILE A 248 -1.08 -4.37 -14.65
CA ILE A 248 -0.05 -4.02 -13.65
C ILE A 248 0.37 -5.24 -12.82
N ALA A 249 -0.52 -6.21 -12.58
CA ALA A 249 -0.14 -7.47 -11.94
C ALA A 249 0.98 -8.19 -12.72
N GLU A 250 0.99 -8.14 -14.05
CA GLU A 250 2.07 -8.70 -14.86
C GLU A 250 3.37 -7.93 -14.72
N VAL A 251 3.29 -6.59 -14.67
CA VAL A 251 4.46 -5.73 -14.44
C VAL A 251 5.10 -6.05 -13.09
N ILE A 252 4.30 -6.21 -12.04
CA ILE A 252 4.76 -6.58 -10.69
C ILE A 252 5.44 -7.96 -10.73
N LEU A 253 4.85 -8.94 -11.42
CA LEU A 253 5.41 -10.28 -11.53
C LEU A 253 6.75 -10.29 -12.30
N GLN A 254 6.85 -9.52 -13.39
CA GLN A 254 8.09 -9.38 -14.16
C GLN A 254 9.20 -8.78 -13.28
N LEU A 255 8.92 -7.66 -12.60
CA LEU A 255 9.85 -7.06 -11.63
C LEU A 255 10.30 -8.05 -10.56
N ALA A 256 9.37 -8.86 -10.05
CA ALA A 256 9.69 -9.82 -9.00
C ALA A 256 10.64 -10.93 -9.47
N GLU A 257 10.50 -11.39 -10.72
CA GLU A 257 11.40 -12.39 -11.30
C GLU A 257 12.74 -11.79 -11.75
N GLU A 258 12.74 -10.59 -12.30
CA GLU A 258 13.97 -9.87 -12.66
C GLU A 258 14.86 -9.63 -11.45
N ALA A 259 14.28 -9.16 -10.34
CA ALA A 259 15.00 -8.94 -9.09
C ALA A 259 15.62 -10.22 -8.51
N ARG A 260 15.03 -11.39 -8.81
CA ARG A 260 15.57 -12.68 -8.38
C ARG A 260 16.79 -13.11 -9.20
N GLY A 261 16.86 -12.72 -10.47
CA GLY A 261 17.92 -13.12 -11.39
C GLY A 261 18.01 -14.64 -11.57
N THR A 262 19.22 -15.15 -11.84
CA THR A 262 19.49 -16.59 -12.05
C THR A 262 19.59 -17.40 -10.74
N GLY A 263 19.20 -16.83 -9.59
CA GLY A 263 19.30 -17.47 -8.28
C GLY A 263 18.38 -18.69 -8.12
N GLY A 264 18.91 -19.78 -7.52
CA GLY A 264 18.31 -21.11 -7.39
C GLY A 264 16.99 -21.21 -6.59
N ARG A 265 16.64 -22.45 -6.15
CA ARG A 265 15.41 -22.78 -5.39
C ARG A 265 15.09 -21.68 -4.37
N GLY A 266 13.81 -21.26 -4.30
CA GLY A 266 13.35 -20.22 -3.36
C GLY A 266 13.72 -20.52 -1.90
N GLY A 267 13.41 -19.60 -0.99
CA GLY A 267 13.77 -19.73 0.43
C GLY A 267 13.10 -20.87 1.18
N ASP A 268 13.47 -21.00 2.45
CA ASP A 268 12.85 -21.90 3.40
C ASP A 268 11.70 -21.20 4.13
N GLU A 269 10.97 -21.96 4.95
CA GLU A 269 10.06 -21.43 5.95
C GLU A 269 10.85 -20.72 7.07
N ASP A 270 10.41 -19.51 7.44
CA ASP A 270 10.92 -18.80 8.60
C ASP A 270 10.45 -19.50 9.87
N ARG A 271 11.40 -20.12 10.57
CA ARG A 271 11.12 -20.93 11.77
C ARG A 271 10.50 -20.13 12.91
N LEU A 272 10.88 -18.88 13.12
CA LEU A 272 10.35 -18.08 14.22
C LEU A 272 8.90 -17.68 13.93
N HIS A 273 8.63 -17.29 12.68
CA HIS A 273 7.27 -17.04 12.21
C HIS A 273 6.40 -18.31 12.36
N ALA A 274 6.87 -19.46 11.86
CA ALA A 274 6.15 -20.73 11.93
C ALA A 274 5.86 -21.15 13.38
N GLN A 275 6.81 -20.96 14.31
CA GLN A 275 6.61 -21.25 15.73
C GLN A 275 5.57 -20.34 16.38
N ALA A 276 5.58 -19.05 16.07
CA ALA A 276 4.58 -18.10 16.57
C ALA A 276 3.17 -18.49 16.14
N TRP A 277 3.01 -18.82 14.85
CA TRP A 277 1.72 -19.27 14.31
C TRP A 277 1.30 -20.65 14.84
N ALA A 278 2.23 -21.59 15.00
CA ALA A 278 1.91 -22.89 15.60
C ALA A 278 1.39 -22.75 17.04
N ALA A 279 1.99 -21.85 17.83
CA ALA A 279 1.52 -21.52 19.18
C ALA A 279 0.13 -20.87 19.13
N PHE A 280 -0.08 -19.91 18.23
CA PHE A 280 -1.37 -19.23 18.05
C PHE A 280 -2.48 -20.21 17.68
N MET A 281 -2.24 -21.05 16.66
CA MET A 281 -3.21 -22.04 16.19
C MET A 281 -3.53 -23.08 17.27
N THR A 282 -2.58 -23.43 18.12
CA THR A 282 -2.83 -24.32 19.27
C THR A 282 -3.83 -23.73 20.26
N MET A 283 -3.77 -22.41 20.49
CA MET A 283 -4.75 -21.69 21.31
C MET A 283 -6.09 -21.52 20.59
N ALA A 284 -6.06 -21.11 19.32
CA ALA A 284 -7.27 -20.89 18.52
C ALA A 284 -8.14 -22.16 18.45
N ARG A 285 -7.54 -23.34 18.30
CA ARG A 285 -8.25 -24.64 18.30
C ARG A 285 -8.98 -24.96 19.62
N ARG A 286 -8.71 -24.23 20.71
CA ARG A 286 -9.41 -24.36 22.00
C ARG A 286 -10.45 -23.25 22.23
N GLY A 287 -10.55 -22.30 21.31
CA GLY A 287 -11.26 -21.04 21.52
C GLY A 287 -10.41 -20.06 22.33
N MET A 288 -10.36 -18.81 21.88
CA MET A 288 -9.56 -17.78 22.54
C MET A 288 -10.09 -16.37 22.29
N ARG A 289 -9.66 -15.43 23.13
CA ARG A 289 -9.83 -13.99 22.90
C ARG A 289 -8.47 -13.35 22.70
N VAL A 290 -8.39 -12.41 21.75
CA VAL A 290 -7.20 -11.61 21.48
C VAL A 290 -7.64 -10.22 21.06
N GLY A 291 -7.13 -9.19 21.73
CA GLY A 291 -7.62 -7.83 21.58
C GLY A 291 -9.13 -7.76 21.84
N GLU A 292 -9.87 -7.27 20.84
CA GLU A 292 -11.33 -7.14 20.86
C GLU A 292 -12.03 -8.30 20.13
N VAL A 293 -11.33 -9.39 19.81
CA VAL A 293 -11.84 -10.46 18.96
C VAL A 293 -12.00 -11.75 19.76
N LEU A 294 -13.10 -12.46 19.49
CA LEU A 294 -13.36 -13.83 19.93
C LEU A 294 -13.19 -14.78 18.75
N ILE A 295 -12.36 -15.81 18.93
CA ILE A 295 -12.11 -16.87 17.96
C ILE A 295 -12.68 -18.18 18.54
N THR A 296 -13.61 -18.79 17.82
CA THR A 296 -14.30 -20.01 18.24
C THR A 296 -14.12 -21.11 17.18
N PRO A 297 -13.57 -22.29 17.53
CA PRO A 297 -13.49 -23.41 16.59
C PRO A 297 -14.88 -23.99 16.32
N GLN A 298 -15.21 -24.24 15.05
CA GLN A 298 -16.47 -24.81 14.59
C GLN A 298 -16.23 -25.83 13.48
N LEU A 299 -16.40 -27.13 13.77
CA LEU A 299 -16.40 -28.22 12.77
C LEU A 299 -15.23 -28.18 11.76
N GLY A 300 -14.01 -27.90 12.21
CA GLY A 300 -12.82 -27.81 11.35
C GLY A 300 -12.58 -26.44 10.71
N MET A 301 -13.40 -25.44 11.04
CA MET A 301 -13.23 -24.03 10.70
C MET A 301 -13.13 -23.18 11.97
N PHE A 302 -12.91 -21.88 11.80
CA PHE A 302 -12.96 -20.90 12.86
C PHE A 302 -14.05 -19.88 12.57
N GLU A 303 -14.85 -19.57 13.57
CA GLU A 303 -15.64 -18.36 13.57
C GLU A 303 -14.91 -17.27 14.36
N VAL A 304 -14.77 -16.11 13.74
CA VAL A 304 -14.14 -14.92 14.32
C VAL A 304 -15.18 -13.81 14.39
N ARG A 305 -15.34 -13.14 15.53
CA ARG A 305 -16.26 -12.01 15.70
C ARG A 305 -15.73 -11.01 16.71
N HIS A 306 -16.35 -9.85 16.81
CA HIS A 306 -16.09 -8.94 17.93
C HIS A 306 -16.46 -9.62 19.27
N ALA A 307 -15.63 -9.46 20.29
CA ALA A 307 -15.75 -10.08 21.61
C ALA A 307 -17.03 -9.69 22.35
N LEU A 308 -17.54 -8.48 22.09
CA LEU A 308 -18.83 -7.98 22.60
C LEU A 308 -20.04 -8.53 21.84
N ASP A 309 -19.85 -9.17 20.68
CA ASP A 309 -20.92 -9.83 19.92
C ASP A 309 -21.05 -11.32 20.29
N GLU A 310 -20.40 -11.74 21.38
CA GLU A 310 -20.57 -13.08 21.92
C GLU A 310 -22.04 -13.33 22.30
N GLY A 311 -22.56 -14.49 21.89
CA GLY A 311 -23.95 -14.87 22.14
C GLY A 311 -24.95 -14.31 21.13
N ILE A 312 -24.57 -13.35 20.29
CA ILE A 312 -25.43 -12.87 19.18
C ILE A 312 -25.57 -13.99 18.13
N PRO A 313 -26.79 -14.34 17.68
CA PRO A 313 -26.99 -15.32 16.61
C PRO A 313 -26.28 -14.91 15.33
N GLY A 314 -25.64 -15.86 14.65
CA GLY A 314 -24.87 -15.55 13.43
C GLY A 314 -25.71 -15.01 12.27
N GLY A 315 -27.03 -15.26 12.26
CA GLY A 315 -27.96 -14.69 11.27
C GLY A 315 -28.21 -13.18 11.46
N ASP A 316 -27.87 -12.63 12.63
CA ASP A 316 -28.01 -11.21 12.95
C ASP A 316 -26.70 -10.44 12.74
N LEU A 317 -25.64 -11.12 12.27
CA LEU A 317 -24.32 -10.56 12.01
C LEU A 317 -23.98 -10.61 10.52
N THR A 318 -23.30 -9.58 10.02
CA THR A 318 -22.77 -9.56 8.65
C THR A 318 -21.69 -10.64 8.51
N THR A 319 -21.94 -11.66 7.69
CA THR A 319 -21.04 -12.81 7.54
C THR A 319 -20.07 -12.59 6.38
N THR A 320 -18.79 -12.80 6.64
CA THR A 320 -17.72 -12.89 5.63
C THR A 320 -17.09 -14.29 5.68
N VAL A 321 -16.52 -14.75 4.56
CA VAL A 321 -15.91 -16.09 4.45
C VAL A 321 -14.49 -16.06 3.88
N THR A 322 -13.92 -14.87 3.73
CA THR A 322 -12.56 -14.66 3.23
C THR A 322 -11.81 -13.68 4.12
N PRO A 323 -10.48 -13.79 4.23
CA PRO A 323 -9.64 -12.79 4.90
C PRO A 323 -9.83 -11.38 4.34
N GLU A 324 -10.01 -11.24 3.03
CA GLU A 324 -10.24 -9.96 2.34
C GLU A 324 -11.60 -9.35 2.72
N GLY A 325 -12.65 -10.16 2.82
CA GLY A 325 -13.97 -9.70 3.27
C GLY A 325 -13.93 -9.22 4.72
N LEU A 326 -13.22 -9.95 5.59
CA LEU A 326 -13.01 -9.54 6.98
C LEU A 326 -12.22 -8.24 7.08
N ARG A 327 -11.13 -8.11 6.31
CA ARG A 327 -10.35 -6.87 6.19
C ARG A 327 -11.28 -5.71 5.85
N ASP A 328 -12.03 -5.82 4.75
CA ASP A 328 -12.88 -4.75 4.25
C ASP A 328 -13.97 -4.35 5.26
N GLN A 329 -14.54 -5.32 5.98
CA GLN A 329 -15.50 -5.11 7.06
C GLN A 329 -14.91 -4.37 8.28
N THR A 330 -13.59 -4.46 8.50
CA THR A 330 -12.93 -3.99 9.73
C THR A 330 -11.93 -2.86 9.52
N ARG A 331 -11.78 -2.35 8.29
CA ARG A 331 -10.93 -1.17 7.97
C ARG A 331 -11.49 0.16 8.47
N ARG A 332 -12.77 0.20 8.85
CA ARG A 332 -13.45 1.40 9.35
C ARG A 332 -14.02 1.14 10.74
N ASP A 333 -14.10 2.17 11.58
CA ASP A 333 -14.75 2.09 12.89
C ASP A 333 -16.28 2.19 12.78
N GLU A 334 -17.00 2.13 13.91
CA GLU A 334 -18.47 2.25 13.91
C GLU A 334 -18.98 3.59 13.36
N GLY A 335 -18.14 4.64 13.36
CA GLY A 335 -18.44 5.94 12.77
C GLY A 335 -18.11 6.04 11.28
N GLY A 336 -17.58 4.98 10.67
CA GLY A 336 -17.17 4.96 9.27
C GLY A 336 -15.79 5.58 9.00
N HIS A 337 -15.06 6.00 10.03
CA HIS A 337 -13.71 6.57 9.89
C HIS A 337 -12.70 5.45 9.65
N HIS A 338 -11.67 5.74 8.86
CA HIS A 338 -10.60 4.80 8.59
C HIS A 338 -9.80 4.45 9.86
N ARG A 339 -9.39 3.19 9.99
CA ARG A 339 -8.60 2.66 11.11
C ARG A 339 -7.15 2.42 10.68
N PRO A 340 -6.24 3.42 10.71
CA PRO A 340 -4.85 3.24 10.27
C PRO A 340 -3.99 2.46 11.27
N VAL A 341 -4.40 2.39 12.54
CA VAL A 341 -3.77 1.61 13.60
C VAL A 341 -4.79 0.60 14.09
N HIS A 342 -4.58 -0.66 13.73
CA HIS A 342 -5.60 -1.70 13.86
C HIS A 342 -5.79 -2.16 15.30
N THR A 343 -4.85 -1.85 16.20
CA THR A 343 -4.96 -2.13 17.64
C THR A 343 -5.59 -1.00 18.46
N LEU A 344 -6.06 0.08 17.83
CA LEU A 344 -6.94 1.01 18.54
C LEU A 344 -8.24 0.29 18.91
N ARG A 345 -8.79 0.60 20.09
CA ARG A 345 -10.04 0.04 20.65
C ARG A 345 -11.26 0.64 19.97
N ASN A 346 -11.37 0.38 18.68
CA ASN A 346 -12.37 0.93 17.78
C ASN A 346 -12.74 -0.07 16.67
N LEU A 347 -12.51 -1.36 16.90
CA LEU A 347 -12.97 -2.41 15.99
C LEU A 347 -14.50 -2.38 15.95
N PRO A 348 -15.14 -2.33 14.76
CA PRO A 348 -16.59 -2.27 14.69
C PRO A 348 -17.20 -3.59 15.18
N ARG A 349 -18.45 -3.54 15.66
CA ARG A 349 -19.30 -4.70 15.94
C ARG A 349 -20.16 -5.08 14.74
N GLY A 350 -20.98 -6.13 14.87
CA GLY A 350 -22.03 -6.48 13.91
C GLY A 350 -21.55 -7.38 12.77
N TRP A 351 -20.40 -8.05 12.92
CA TRP A 351 -19.84 -8.93 11.90
C TRP A 351 -19.40 -10.27 12.49
N ARG A 352 -19.30 -11.26 11.61
CA ARG A 352 -18.58 -12.51 11.85
C ARG A 352 -17.84 -12.95 10.59
N ALA A 353 -16.71 -13.62 10.76
CA ALA A 353 -15.99 -14.29 9.69
C ALA A 353 -15.95 -15.79 9.96
N VAL A 354 -16.25 -16.60 8.96
CA VAL A 354 -16.10 -18.06 9.02
C VAL A 354 -14.97 -18.46 8.10
N LEU A 355 -13.87 -18.95 8.68
CA LEU A 355 -12.59 -19.07 8.00
C LEU A 355 -12.02 -20.48 8.13
N SER A 356 -11.35 -20.94 7.08
CA SER A 356 -10.57 -22.17 7.12
C SER A 356 -9.36 -22.04 8.04
N GLU A 357 -8.76 -23.17 8.42
CA GLU A 357 -7.51 -23.18 9.18
C GLU A 357 -6.36 -22.48 8.43
N ALA A 358 -6.34 -22.59 7.10
CA ALA A 358 -5.34 -21.94 6.24
C ALA A 358 -5.57 -20.43 6.11
N ASP A 359 -6.82 -19.96 6.22
CA ASP A 359 -7.16 -18.53 6.09
C ASP A 359 -7.00 -17.75 7.39
N LEU A 360 -7.09 -18.41 8.54
CA LEU A 360 -7.04 -17.75 9.84
C LEU A 360 -5.77 -16.88 10.02
N PRO A 361 -4.55 -17.31 9.65
CA PRO A 361 -3.36 -16.46 9.78
C PRO A 361 -3.47 -15.14 9.03
N ARG A 362 -3.86 -15.19 7.75
CA ARG A 362 -4.02 -14.00 6.92
C ARG A 362 -5.15 -13.09 7.43
N ALA A 363 -6.25 -13.68 7.88
CA ALA A 363 -7.35 -12.95 8.50
C ALA A 363 -6.90 -12.22 9.78
N MET A 364 -6.08 -12.88 10.60
CA MET A 364 -5.51 -12.29 11.81
C MET A 364 -4.48 -11.21 11.50
N HIS A 365 -3.67 -11.35 10.44
CA HIS A 365 -2.84 -10.25 9.95
C HIS A 365 -3.66 -9.07 9.48
N ALA A 366 -4.78 -9.29 8.78
CA ALA A 366 -5.67 -8.21 8.37
C ALA A 366 -6.33 -7.50 9.57
N LEU A 367 -6.74 -8.25 10.59
CA LEU A 367 -7.34 -7.69 11.81
C LEU A 367 -6.33 -6.96 12.69
N TYR A 368 -5.19 -7.59 12.93
CA TYR A 368 -4.16 -7.11 13.86
C TYR A 368 -2.76 -7.46 13.34
N PRO A 369 -2.20 -6.62 12.44
CA PRO A 369 -0.88 -6.84 11.88
C PRO A 369 0.21 -7.03 12.95
N ALA A 370 1.06 -8.04 12.74
CA ALA A 370 2.23 -8.38 13.55
C ALA A 370 2.00 -8.75 15.03
N ILE A 371 0.75 -8.81 15.53
CA ILE A 371 0.55 -9.08 16.97
C ILE A 371 0.97 -10.50 17.37
N VAL A 372 0.86 -11.47 16.46
CA VAL A 372 1.21 -12.87 16.73
C VAL A 372 2.71 -13.00 16.86
N GLU A 373 3.44 -12.43 15.91
CA GLU A 373 4.89 -12.46 15.87
C GLU A 373 5.51 -11.65 17.00
N GLU A 374 5.01 -10.44 17.26
CA GLU A 374 5.52 -9.60 18.35
C GLU A 374 5.15 -10.16 19.72
N GLY A 375 3.92 -10.66 19.90
CA GLY A 375 3.50 -11.32 21.14
C GLY A 375 4.35 -12.54 21.46
N TYR A 376 4.59 -13.39 20.46
CA TYR A 376 5.41 -14.59 20.64
C TYR A 376 6.87 -14.23 20.92
N ALA A 377 7.45 -13.33 20.14
CA ALA A 377 8.82 -12.86 20.37
C ALA A 377 9.00 -12.22 21.76
N HIS A 378 7.98 -11.53 22.27
CA HIS A 378 7.99 -10.97 23.62
C HIS A 378 7.98 -12.05 24.70
N GLN A 379 7.13 -13.07 24.54
CA GLN A 379 7.09 -14.23 25.45
C GLN A 379 8.42 -15.00 25.48
N GLN A 380 9.15 -15.03 24.36
CA GLN A 380 10.48 -15.63 24.25
C GLN A 380 11.62 -14.68 24.65
N HIS A 381 11.32 -13.48 25.18
CA HIS A 381 12.30 -12.44 25.50
C HIS A 381 13.22 -12.03 24.33
N ALA A 382 12.74 -12.21 23.10
CA ALA A 382 13.45 -11.90 21.86
C ALA A 382 12.98 -10.59 21.20
N LEU A 383 11.84 -10.04 21.62
CA LEU A 383 11.33 -8.77 21.09
C LEU A 383 12.19 -7.59 21.55
N ARG A 384 12.75 -6.87 20.58
CA ARG A 384 13.52 -5.64 20.83
C ARG A 384 12.64 -4.44 20.61
N ALA A 385 12.51 -3.59 21.63
CA ALA A 385 11.85 -2.32 21.50
C ALA A 385 12.78 -1.27 20.88
N THR A 386 12.25 -0.42 20.01
CA THR A 386 12.95 0.73 19.44
C THR A 386 12.59 1.98 20.24
N PRO A 387 13.53 2.62 20.96
CA PRO A 387 13.25 3.83 21.73
C PRO A 387 12.78 4.98 20.85
N TRP A 388 11.93 5.86 21.39
CA TRP A 388 11.41 7.05 20.70
C TRP A 388 12.50 7.85 19.99
N ALA A 389 13.64 8.12 20.66
CA ALA A 389 14.72 8.91 20.08
C ALA A 389 15.25 8.31 18.76
N THR A 390 15.27 6.98 18.64
CA THR A 390 15.70 6.29 17.41
C THR A 390 14.65 6.45 16.32
N THR A 391 13.37 6.28 16.66
CA THR A 391 12.25 6.51 15.74
C THR A 391 12.23 7.95 15.22
N ALA A 392 12.34 8.93 16.12
CA ALA A 392 12.34 10.35 15.82
C ALA A 392 13.50 10.75 14.91
N ARG A 393 14.72 10.26 15.19
CA ARG A 393 15.93 10.55 14.39
C ARG A 393 15.82 10.08 12.94
N ARG A 394 15.04 9.02 12.67
CA ARG A 394 14.79 8.58 11.29
C ARG A 394 13.88 9.54 10.54
N GLN A 395 13.04 10.32 11.22
CA GLN A 395 12.07 11.17 10.55
C GLN A 395 12.72 12.35 9.83
N THR A 396 12.16 12.72 8.69
CA THR A 396 12.70 13.71 7.75
C THR A 396 11.58 14.60 7.20
N GLY A 397 11.94 15.67 6.48
CA GLY A 397 10.96 16.60 5.91
C GLY A 397 10.05 17.22 6.97
N ILE A 398 8.74 17.23 6.72
CA ILE A 398 7.75 17.78 7.67
C ILE A 398 7.74 17.07 9.03
N TYR A 399 8.18 15.81 9.08
CA TYR A 399 8.23 15.01 10.31
C TYR A 399 9.57 15.16 11.06
N ALA A 400 10.60 15.78 10.48
CA ALA A 400 11.87 16.03 11.18
C ALA A 400 11.69 16.85 12.48
N LYS A 401 10.60 17.61 12.57
CA LYS A 401 10.24 18.39 13.77
C LYS A 401 10.13 17.54 15.03
N VAL A 402 9.70 16.27 14.93
CA VAL A 402 9.53 15.40 16.10
C VAL A 402 10.84 15.10 16.83
N GLN A 403 11.99 15.32 16.17
CA GLN A 403 13.31 15.23 16.80
C GLN A 403 13.52 16.29 17.89
N LYS A 404 12.73 17.37 17.89
CA LYS A 404 12.77 18.44 18.87
C LYS A 404 11.76 18.28 20.01
N ALA A 405 10.92 17.24 19.98
CA ALA A 405 9.92 16.99 21.01
C ALA A 405 10.61 16.69 22.35
N THR A 406 10.18 17.36 23.43
CA THR A 406 10.68 17.02 24.77
C THR A 406 10.06 15.70 25.26
N PRO A 407 10.70 14.99 26.21
CA PRO A 407 10.11 13.78 26.80
C PRO A 407 8.68 14.01 27.31
N GLU A 408 8.40 15.17 27.90
CA GLU A 408 7.08 15.53 28.45
C GLU A 408 6.04 15.70 27.34
N GLN A 409 6.40 16.32 26.21
CA GLN A 409 5.51 16.45 25.06
C GLN A 409 5.19 15.08 24.45
N VAL A 410 6.21 14.21 24.32
CA VAL A 410 6.02 12.86 23.79
C VAL A 410 5.12 12.05 24.71
N GLU A 411 5.32 12.13 26.02
CA GLU A 411 4.50 11.41 26.99
C GLU A 411 3.06 11.93 27.00
N HIS A 412 2.86 13.25 27.03
CA HIS A 412 1.52 13.84 26.97
C HIS A 412 0.72 13.39 25.74
N VAL A 413 1.34 13.46 24.55
CA VAL A 413 0.69 13.01 23.30
C VAL A 413 0.46 11.49 23.33
N ALA A 414 1.41 10.74 23.87
CA ALA A 414 1.29 9.28 23.96
C ALA A 414 0.19 8.85 24.94
N GLU A 415 -0.03 9.54 26.05
CA GLU A 415 -1.17 9.28 26.95
C GLU A 415 -2.51 9.44 26.22
N ASP A 416 -2.67 10.54 25.48
CA ASP A 416 -3.90 10.79 24.73
C ASP A 416 -4.12 9.76 23.62
N VAL A 417 -3.09 9.46 22.83
CA VAL A 417 -3.19 8.55 21.67
C VAL A 417 -3.24 7.09 22.10
N CYS A 418 -2.35 6.69 23.01
CA CYS A 418 -2.13 5.28 23.34
C CYS A 418 -3.09 4.76 24.42
N SER A 419 -3.77 5.63 25.18
CA SER A 419 -4.85 5.19 26.09
C SER A 419 -5.99 4.49 25.36
N GLY A 420 -6.24 4.85 24.10
CA GLY A 420 -7.17 4.16 23.21
C GLY A 420 -6.60 2.92 22.51
N CYS A 421 -5.34 2.55 22.74
CA CYS A 421 -4.68 1.42 22.09
C CYS A 421 -4.67 0.17 22.98
N LEU A 422 -4.79 -1.01 22.36
CA LEU A 422 -4.63 -2.30 23.04
C LEU A 422 -3.18 -2.61 23.42
N ARG A 423 -2.20 -1.91 22.82
CA ARG A 423 -0.79 -2.25 22.98
C ARG A 423 -0.13 -1.52 24.17
N THR A 424 0.79 -2.20 24.86
CA THR A 424 1.64 -1.67 25.93
C THR A 424 2.96 -1.15 25.37
N ARG A 425 3.35 0.08 25.71
CA ARG A 425 4.49 0.83 25.12
C ARG A 425 5.84 0.35 25.65
N LEU A 426 6.33 -0.78 25.13
CA LEU A 426 7.67 -1.28 25.48
C LEU A 426 8.77 -0.28 25.10
N TRP A 427 8.57 0.47 24.01
CA TRP A 427 9.49 1.55 23.60
C TRP A 427 9.56 2.71 24.60
N ALA A 428 8.55 2.85 25.47
CA ALA A 428 8.50 3.81 26.58
C ALA A 428 8.84 3.14 27.93
N SER A 429 9.44 1.95 27.91
CA SER A 429 9.81 1.17 29.10
C SER A 429 8.65 0.69 29.97
N GLU A 430 7.41 0.71 29.45
CA GLU A 430 6.27 0.08 30.12
C GLU A 430 6.50 -1.44 30.23
N GLN A 431 6.07 -2.01 31.36
CA GLN A 431 6.26 -3.43 31.64
C GLN A 431 5.05 -4.24 31.16
N LEU A 432 5.34 -5.31 30.41
CA LEU A 432 4.33 -6.27 29.96
C LEU A 432 4.76 -7.68 30.39
N PRO A 433 4.39 -8.14 31.60
CA PRO A 433 4.88 -9.43 32.13
C PRO A 433 4.20 -10.65 31.49
N ARG A 434 3.06 -10.46 30.82
CA ARG A 434 2.28 -11.51 30.15
C ARG A 434 1.78 -10.98 28.82
N THR A 435 1.47 -11.89 27.90
CA THR A 435 0.82 -11.56 26.63
C THR A 435 -0.52 -12.26 26.49
N PHE A 436 -1.21 -12.06 25.38
CA PHE A 436 -2.40 -12.85 25.05
C PHE A 436 -2.10 -14.35 24.94
N PHE A 437 -0.85 -14.77 24.69
CA PHE A 437 -0.47 -16.20 24.76
C PHE A 437 -0.61 -16.79 26.17
N ASP A 438 -0.59 -15.96 27.21
CA ASP A 438 -0.82 -16.36 28.60
C ASP A 438 -2.31 -16.24 29.02
N GLY A 439 -3.21 -16.07 28.05
CA GLY A 439 -4.65 -15.95 28.26
C GLY A 439 -5.11 -14.56 28.70
N VAL A 440 -4.31 -13.51 28.50
CA VAL A 440 -4.69 -12.11 28.79
C VAL A 440 -5.01 -11.37 27.47
N PRO A 441 -6.27 -11.26 27.04
CA PRO A 441 -6.60 -10.87 25.65
C PRO A 441 -6.02 -9.51 25.22
N GLY A 442 -6.03 -8.52 26.11
CA GLY A 442 -5.53 -7.17 25.83
C GLY A 442 -4.03 -6.96 26.07
N ALA A 443 -3.26 -8.01 26.38
CA ALA A 443 -1.84 -7.89 26.64
C ALA A 443 -1.03 -8.05 25.34
N ILE A 444 -0.85 -6.95 24.62
CA ILE A 444 -0.17 -6.92 23.31
C ILE A 444 1.04 -5.97 23.39
N PRO A 445 2.25 -6.37 23.00
CA PRO A 445 3.41 -5.48 23.03
C PRO A 445 3.34 -4.41 21.92
N CYS A 446 3.82 -3.20 22.22
CA CYS A 446 4.16 -2.17 21.23
C CYS A 446 5.68 -1.99 21.22
N ALA A 447 6.34 -2.58 20.23
CA ALA A 447 7.80 -2.53 20.13
C ALA A 447 8.33 -1.15 19.72
N GLU A 448 7.54 -0.31 19.06
CA GLU A 448 7.99 0.97 18.55
C GLU A 448 6.82 1.96 18.36
N ALA A 449 7.08 3.25 18.57
CA ALA A 449 6.11 4.32 18.33
C ALA A 449 5.60 4.31 16.87
N CYS A 450 4.28 4.19 16.69
CA CYS A 450 3.65 4.07 15.37
C CYS A 450 3.64 5.41 14.61
N THR A 451 3.34 5.36 13.31
CA THR A 451 3.35 6.54 12.43
C THR A 451 2.25 7.54 12.81
N TYR A 452 1.13 7.07 13.38
CA TYR A 452 0.07 7.91 13.92
C TYR A 452 0.56 8.76 15.11
N LEU A 453 1.21 8.14 16.11
CA LEU A 453 1.82 8.87 17.23
C LEU A 453 2.88 9.87 16.75
N VAL A 454 3.72 9.49 15.78
CA VAL A 454 4.71 10.41 15.19
C VAL A 454 4.04 11.63 14.54
N ALA A 455 2.89 11.45 13.88
CA ALA A 455 2.14 12.56 13.30
C ALA A 455 1.54 13.47 14.37
N GLU A 456 0.95 12.90 15.43
CA GLU A 456 0.38 13.68 16.54
C GLU A 456 1.45 14.47 17.32
N VAL A 457 2.63 13.87 17.56
CA VAL A 457 3.75 14.59 18.19
C VAL A 457 4.26 15.73 17.30
N ARG A 458 4.23 15.56 15.96
CA ARG A 458 4.57 16.66 15.04
C ARG A 458 3.60 17.83 15.18
N GLU A 459 2.30 17.57 15.30
CA GLU A 459 1.29 18.62 15.47
C GLU A 459 1.43 19.33 16.82
N GLU A 460 1.71 18.58 17.89
CA GLU A 460 2.02 19.12 19.23
C GLU A 460 3.21 20.07 19.17
N VAL A 461 4.35 19.60 18.62
CA VAL A 461 5.56 20.43 18.48
C VAL A 461 5.34 21.63 17.55
N SER A 462 4.38 21.54 16.64
CA SER A 462 4.01 22.65 15.75
C SER A 462 3.00 23.62 16.39
N GLY A 463 2.51 23.36 17.60
CA GLY A 463 1.49 24.16 18.28
C GLY A 463 0.11 24.10 17.62
N LYS A 464 -0.17 23.04 16.85
CA LYS A 464 -1.40 22.89 16.05
C LYS A 464 -2.41 21.92 16.66
N ARG A 465 -1.98 21.11 17.64
CA ARG A 465 -2.82 20.11 18.30
C ARG A 465 -3.97 20.79 19.06
N GLY A 466 -5.20 20.29 18.88
CA GLY A 466 -6.42 20.84 19.51
C GLY A 466 -7.14 21.99 18.78
N THR A 467 -6.63 22.49 17.64
CA THR A 467 -7.23 23.65 16.94
C THR A 467 -8.35 23.33 15.94
N GLY A 468 -8.80 22.07 15.84
CA GLY A 468 -9.89 21.67 14.94
C GLY A 468 -9.60 21.87 13.43
N ALA A 469 -8.40 22.33 13.07
CA ALA A 469 -7.97 22.44 11.69
C ALA A 469 -7.70 21.03 11.15
N GLY A 470 -8.60 20.54 10.31
CA GLY A 470 -8.42 19.30 9.56
C GLY A 470 -7.03 19.21 8.95
N HIS A 471 -6.47 18.01 8.99
CA HIS A 471 -5.14 17.68 8.50
C HIS A 471 -4.88 18.30 7.12
N SER A 472 -4.06 19.36 7.07
CA SER A 472 -3.45 19.81 5.81
C SER A 472 -2.12 19.06 5.65
N HIS A 473 -2.10 18.18 4.65
CA HIS A 473 -0.89 17.50 4.19
C HIS A 473 -0.28 18.27 3.04
#